data_AF-A0A7V3EK68-F1
#
_entry.id   AF-A0A7V3EK68-F1
#
_cell.length_a   1.000
_cell.length_b   1.000
_cell.length_c   1.000
_cell.angle_alpha   90.00
_cell.angle_beta   90.00
_cell.angle_gamma   90.00
#
_symmetry.space_group_name_H-M   'P 1'
#
loop_
_entity.id
_entity.type
_entity.pdbx_description
1 polymer ?
#
loop_
_entity_poly.entity_id
_entity_poly.type
_entity_poly.pdbx_seq_one_letter_code
_entity_poly.pdbx_strand_id
1 'polypeptide(L)'
;MNATNGRLAGFLLLLGVLGCGGLAAAEPGGETLTLNSAQCAGISGFRAHWNQPIPVAENGERVVRDAVIKDRGQTAVWDGVQPGPLAFDAVHRQLLIRFPGAAEKIAEMLAAGKAIEKVELVLPYLDEELWPTGSGGADYPCADGYRYRMNWDCDKLYRAQRPNWHAIAWLLRKPWLADATLGPTFNAAVNGAICWKRFGASDTAEDRFPTPFGPTEVSSYQPDGRMDVTAALTDAVFGATLADRLRTLADCGFVVVKEEVYDARYFQ
;
A
#
# COMPACT_ATOMS: atom_id res chain seq x y z
N MET A 1 25.17 -21.42 -0.83
CA MET A 1 24.96 -21.26 0.61
C MET A 1 24.79 -19.78 0.90
N ASN A 2 23.57 -19.38 1.27
CA ASN A 2 23.31 -18.24 2.15
C ASN A 2 21.93 -18.50 2.73
N ALA A 3 21.91 -18.76 4.04
CA ALA A 3 20.69 -18.91 4.80
C ALA A 3 19.99 -17.54 4.82
N THR A 4 18.97 -17.37 3.99
CA THR A 4 17.99 -16.31 4.16
C THR A 4 17.23 -16.61 5.44
N ASN A 5 17.58 -15.90 6.51
CA ASN A 5 16.67 -15.66 7.62
C ASN A 5 15.32 -15.27 7.00
N GLY A 6 14.30 -16.09 7.20
CA GLY A 6 12.98 -15.88 6.63
C GLY A 6 12.40 -14.55 7.10
N ARG A 7 12.60 -13.51 6.30
CA ARG A 7 11.85 -12.27 6.42
C ARG A 7 10.41 -12.57 6.02
N LEU A 8 9.47 -12.31 6.91
CA LEU A 8 8.07 -12.17 6.53
C LEU A 8 8.01 -10.95 5.58
N ALA A 9 7.81 -11.19 4.29
CA ALA A 9 7.86 -10.16 3.25
C ALA A 9 6.50 -9.48 3.02
N GLY A 10 5.60 -9.57 4.01
CA GLY A 10 4.24 -9.04 3.96
C GLY A 10 4.09 -7.70 4.68
N PHE A 11 3.03 -6.97 4.33
CA PHE A 11 2.63 -5.78 5.06
C PHE A 11 2.30 -6.12 6.51
N LEU A 12 2.86 -5.33 7.43
CA LEU A 12 2.64 -5.48 8.87
C LEU A 12 1.95 -4.24 9.41
N LEU A 13 1.08 -4.43 10.40
CA LEU A 13 0.71 -3.37 11.33
C LEU A 13 1.44 -3.64 12.65
N LEU A 14 2.31 -2.71 13.06
CA LEU A 14 2.98 -2.75 14.34
C LEU A 14 2.28 -1.79 15.29
N LEU A 15 1.89 -2.29 16.46
CA LEU A 15 1.26 -1.49 17.49
C LEU A 15 2.15 -1.49 18.74
N GLY A 16 2.72 -0.32 19.07
CA GLY A 16 3.36 -0.08 20.36
C GLY A 16 2.31 0.11 21.44
N VAL A 17 2.44 -0.62 22.54
CA VAL A 17 1.44 -0.69 23.60
C VAL A 17 2.11 -0.54 24.97
N LEU A 18 1.59 0.37 25.80
CA LEU A 18 2.08 0.62 27.17
C LEU A 18 1.11 0.09 28.23
N GLY A 19 1.64 -0.39 29.36
CA GLY A 19 0.82 -0.78 30.51
C GLY A 19 0.43 0.43 31.36
N CYS A 20 -0.84 0.54 31.74
CA CYS A 20 -1.29 1.53 32.72
C CYS A 20 -0.94 1.07 34.14
N GLY A 21 0.25 1.42 34.62
CA GLY A 21 0.67 1.16 36.00
C GLY A 21 -0.06 2.06 37.00
N GLY A 22 -0.80 1.46 37.94
CA GLY A 22 -1.14 2.12 39.20
C GLY A 22 0.13 2.44 39.99
N LEU A 23 0.05 3.46 40.85
CA LEU A 23 1.10 4.03 41.71
C LEU A 23 2.12 3.01 42.28
N ALA A 24 3.12 2.62 41.50
CA ALA A 24 4.43 2.12 41.94
C ALA A 24 5.32 1.91 40.70
N ALA A 25 6.55 2.43 40.80
CA ALA A 25 7.52 2.51 39.73
C ALA A 25 7.91 1.15 39.10
N ALA A 26 7.62 1.01 37.82
CA ALA A 26 8.43 0.32 36.82
C ALA A 26 8.14 1.01 35.49
N GLU A 27 9.16 1.37 34.71
CA GLU A 27 8.89 1.89 33.35
C GLU A 27 8.06 0.85 32.59
N PRO A 28 6.90 1.22 32.02
CA PRO A 28 6.11 0.27 31.26
C PRO A 28 6.95 -0.17 30.06
N GLY A 29 7.45 -1.40 30.09
CA GLY A 29 8.10 -2.01 28.93
C GLY A 29 7.10 -2.03 27.78
N GLY A 30 7.35 -1.22 26.75
CA GLY A 30 6.52 -1.16 25.55
C GLY A 30 6.47 -2.52 24.88
N GLU A 31 5.26 -3.04 24.67
CA GLU A 31 5.01 -4.29 23.97
C GLU A 31 4.62 -3.98 22.52
N THR A 32 5.17 -4.71 21.55
CA THR A 32 4.78 -4.56 20.14
C THR A 32 3.85 -5.70 19.74
N LEU A 33 2.58 -5.37 19.44
CA LEU A 33 1.65 -6.29 18.78
C LEU A 33 1.88 -6.22 17.26
N THR A 34 2.20 -7.37 16.66
CA THR A 34 2.41 -7.51 15.21
C THR A 34 1.20 -8.16 14.56
N LEU A 35 0.60 -7.49 13.58
CA LEU A 35 -0.49 -8.01 12.77
C LEU A 35 0.04 -8.30 11.35
N ASN A 36 0.18 -9.58 11.02
CA ASN A 36 0.82 -10.05 9.78
C ASN A 36 -0.13 -10.75 8.79
N SER A 37 -1.45 -10.63 9.02
CA SER A 37 -2.48 -11.24 8.17
C SER A 37 -3.13 -10.19 7.26
N ALA A 38 -2.32 -9.36 6.61
CA ALA A 38 -2.81 -8.34 5.69
C ALA A 38 -3.50 -8.99 4.48
N GLN A 39 -4.65 -8.45 4.10
CA GLN A 39 -5.23 -8.67 2.78
C GLN A 39 -4.84 -7.50 1.88
N CYS A 40 -4.47 -7.81 0.64
CA CYS A 40 -4.03 -6.83 -0.35
C CYS A 40 -4.81 -7.00 -1.66
N ALA A 41 -5.11 -5.89 -2.33
CA ALA A 41 -5.69 -5.88 -3.68
C ALA A 41 -5.16 -4.69 -4.48
N GLY A 42 -5.05 -4.85 -5.79
CA GLY A 42 -4.77 -3.74 -6.70
C GLY A 42 -6.07 -3.11 -7.20
N ILE A 43 -6.06 -1.79 -7.44
CA ILE A 43 -7.03 -1.14 -8.33
C ILE A 43 -6.26 -0.32 -9.37
N SER A 44 -6.77 -0.31 -10.61
CA SER A 44 -6.05 0.27 -11.73
C SER A 44 -6.96 1.16 -12.58
N GLY A 45 -6.58 2.42 -12.78
CA GLY A 45 -7.28 3.34 -13.69
C GLY A 45 -7.07 3.03 -15.17
N PHE A 46 -6.26 2.03 -15.51
CA PHE A 46 -6.03 1.64 -16.89
C PHE A 46 -7.28 1.03 -17.52
N ARG A 47 -7.53 1.35 -18.78
CA ARG A 47 -8.72 0.88 -19.50
C ARG A 47 -8.80 -0.65 -19.60
N ALA A 48 -7.67 -1.34 -19.59
CA ALA A 48 -7.65 -2.80 -19.59
C ALA A 48 -8.06 -3.40 -18.24
N HIS A 49 -7.93 -2.65 -17.14
CA HIS A 49 -8.00 -3.19 -15.77
C HIS A 49 -9.06 -2.52 -14.87
N TRP A 50 -9.68 -1.41 -15.30
CA TRP A 50 -10.54 -0.59 -14.43
C TRP A 50 -11.75 -1.32 -13.85
N ASN A 51 -12.28 -2.33 -14.54
CA ASN A 51 -13.49 -3.03 -14.15
C ASN A 51 -13.24 -4.47 -13.65
N GLN A 52 -11.99 -4.85 -13.36
CA GLN A 52 -11.69 -6.18 -12.84
C GLN A 52 -11.06 -6.11 -11.46
N PRO A 53 -11.39 -7.07 -10.56
CA PRO A 53 -10.62 -7.28 -9.34
C PRO A 53 -9.20 -7.70 -9.68
N ILE A 54 -8.22 -7.17 -8.96
CA ILE A 54 -6.80 -7.47 -9.20
C ILE A 54 -6.20 -8.06 -7.93
N PRO A 55 -6.11 -9.40 -7.83
CA PRO A 55 -5.40 -10.07 -6.76
C PRO A 55 -3.91 -9.69 -6.80
N VAL A 56 -3.32 -9.43 -5.63
CA VAL A 56 -1.89 -9.18 -5.50
C VAL A 56 -1.26 -10.04 -4.40
N ALA A 57 0.02 -10.35 -4.54
CA ALA A 57 0.78 -11.19 -3.62
C ALA A 57 2.25 -10.76 -3.54
N GLU A 58 2.94 -11.13 -2.45
CA GLU A 58 4.36 -10.84 -2.22
C GLU A 58 5.26 -11.37 -3.34
N ASN A 59 4.96 -12.57 -3.82
CA ASN A 59 5.66 -13.25 -4.91
C ASN A 59 4.99 -13.02 -6.27
N GLY A 60 4.17 -11.97 -6.40
CA GLY A 60 3.43 -11.71 -7.62
C GLY A 60 4.31 -11.46 -8.84
N GLU A 61 3.73 -11.70 -10.01
CA GLU A 61 4.46 -11.84 -11.27
C GLU A 61 5.07 -10.53 -11.75
N ARG A 62 6.35 -10.59 -12.13
CA ARG A 62 7.13 -9.47 -12.63
C ARG A 62 8.00 -9.92 -13.78
N VAL A 63 8.28 -9.00 -14.70
CA VAL A 63 9.04 -9.28 -15.91
C VAL A 63 10.15 -8.25 -16.12
N VAL A 64 11.34 -8.73 -16.46
CA VAL A 64 12.45 -7.88 -16.91
C VAL A 64 12.13 -7.42 -18.34
N ARG A 65 12.07 -6.10 -18.55
CA ARG A 65 11.81 -5.50 -19.87
C ARG A 65 13.05 -4.90 -20.54
N ASP A 66 14.04 -4.49 -19.75
CA ASP A 66 15.23 -3.83 -20.27
C ASP A 66 16.32 -4.84 -20.68
N ALA A 67 16.99 -4.55 -21.80
CA ALA A 67 18.05 -5.43 -22.32
C ALA A 67 19.38 -5.27 -21.56
N VAL A 68 19.57 -4.14 -20.85
CA VAL A 68 20.82 -3.76 -20.20
C VAL A 68 20.73 -3.97 -18.69
N ILE A 69 19.71 -3.42 -18.04
CA ILE A 69 19.45 -3.55 -16.61
C ILE A 69 18.52 -4.75 -16.38
N LYS A 70 19.02 -5.76 -15.67
CA LYS A 70 18.31 -7.04 -15.49
C LYS A 70 18.07 -7.44 -14.04
N ASP A 71 18.64 -6.68 -13.11
CA ASP A 71 18.67 -6.94 -11.67
C ASP A 71 17.67 -6.08 -10.87
N ARG A 72 17.00 -5.13 -11.52
CA ARG A 72 16.00 -4.22 -10.95
C ARG A 72 15.06 -3.68 -12.03
N GLY A 73 14.08 -2.87 -11.65
CA GLY A 73 13.29 -2.16 -12.65
C GLY A 73 12.16 -2.99 -13.25
N GLN A 74 11.81 -4.13 -12.65
CA GLN A 74 10.91 -5.09 -13.27
C GLN A 74 9.50 -4.52 -13.39
N THR A 75 8.84 -4.83 -14.51
CA THR A 75 7.46 -4.42 -14.77
C THR A 75 6.50 -5.37 -14.07
N ALA A 76 5.52 -4.81 -13.37
CA ALA A 76 4.50 -5.60 -12.70
C ALA A 76 3.49 -6.15 -13.71
N VAL A 77 3.13 -7.44 -13.58
CA VAL A 77 2.09 -8.09 -14.38
C VAL A 77 0.82 -8.16 -13.52
N TRP A 78 -0.16 -7.28 -13.77
CA TRP A 78 -1.35 -7.14 -12.92
C TRP A 78 -2.55 -7.97 -13.41
N ASP A 79 -2.56 -8.35 -14.69
CA ASP A 79 -3.63 -9.09 -15.36
C ASP A 79 -3.19 -10.48 -15.83
N GLY A 80 -2.12 -11.00 -15.22
CA GLY A 80 -1.59 -12.34 -15.48
C GLY A 80 -2.47 -13.44 -14.90
N VAL A 81 -2.11 -14.69 -15.23
CA VAL A 81 -2.68 -15.88 -14.59
C VAL A 81 -2.24 -15.94 -13.12
N GLN A 82 -1.05 -15.43 -12.81
CA GLN A 82 -0.55 -15.26 -11.46
C GLN A 82 -1.02 -13.92 -10.87
N PRO A 83 -1.18 -13.84 -9.53
CA PRO A 83 -1.42 -12.56 -8.87
C PRO A 83 -0.34 -11.53 -9.20
N GLY A 84 -0.74 -10.26 -9.26
CA GLY A 84 0.20 -9.16 -9.41
C GLY A 84 1.08 -8.98 -8.16
N PRO A 85 2.24 -8.33 -8.28
CA PRO A 85 3.09 -8.06 -7.13
C PRO A 85 2.46 -7.01 -6.20
N LEU A 86 2.92 -6.96 -4.95
CA LEU A 86 2.65 -5.85 -4.02
C LEU A 86 3.34 -4.57 -4.52
N ALA A 87 2.69 -3.89 -5.48
CA ALA A 87 3.21 -2.71 -6.15
C ALA A 87 2.12 -1.63 -6.24
N PHE A 88 2.54 -0.40 -6.48
CA PHE A 88 1.69 0.73 -6.83
C PHE A 88 2.49 1.71 -7.67
N ASP A 89 1.81 2.48 -8.52
CA ASP A 89 2.40 3.62 -9.23
C ASP A 89 1.60 4.88 -8.88
N ALA A 90 2.06 6.04 -9.31
CA ALA A 90 1.44 7.27 -8.82
C ALA A 90 0.22 7.74 -9.61
N VAL A 91 -0.02 7.19 -10.79
CA VAL A 91 -0.98 7.76 -11.73
C VAL A 91 -2.16 6.81 -11.94
N HIS A 92 -1.92 5.50 -12.03
CA HIS A 92 -2.95 4.56 -12.45
C HIS A 92 -3.10 3.37 -11.52
N ARG A 93 -2.04 2.88 -10.88
CA ARG A 93 -2.11 1.69 -10.02
C ARG A 93 -2.04 2.03 -8.55
N GLN A 94 -3.06 1.64 -7.79
CA GLN A 94 -3.13 1.87 -6.35
C GLN A 94 -3.20 0.54 -5.63
N LEU A 95 -2.64 0.48 -4.43
CA LEU A 95 -2.62 -0.71 -3.59
C LEU A 95 -3.58 -0.53 -2.41
N LEU A 96 -4.47 -1.47 -2.20
CA LEU A 96 -5.36 -1.52 -1.05
C LEU A 96 -4.81 -2.53 -0.04
N ILE A 97 -4.77 -2.14 1.24
CA ILE A 97 -4.25 -2.97 2.34
C ILE A 97 -5.23 -2.90 3.51
N ARG A 98 -5.68 -4.06 4.02
CA ARG A 98 -6.50 -4.14 5.24
C ARG A 98 -6.05 -5.28 6.14
N PHE A 99 -6.46 -5.25 7.40
CA PHE A 99 -6.05 -6.24 8.41
C PHE A 99 -7.28 -6.90 9.06
N PRO A 100 -7.88 -7.92 8.43
CA PRO A 100 -9.00 -8.64 9.02
C PRO A 100 -8.61 -9.24 10.38
N GLY A 101 -9.49 -9.12 11.36
CA GLY A 101 -9.22 -9.59 12.73
C GLY A 101 -8.34 -8.65 13.58
N ALA A 102 -7.86 -7.54 13.02
CA ALA A 102 -7.08 -6.56 13.79
C ALA A 102 -7.91 -5.89 14.87
N ALA A 103 -9.17 -5.57 14.59
CA ALA A 103 -10.06 -4.92 15.54
C ALA A 103 -10.17 -5.71 16.85
N GLU A 104 -10.42 -7.01 16.74
CA GLU A 104 -10.58 -7.93 17.86
C GLU A 104 -9.27 -8.05 18.65
N LYS A 105 -8.15 -8.30 17.97
CA LYS A 105 -6.83 -8.43 18.62
C LYS A 105 -6.41 -7.17 19.37
N ILE A 106 -6.65 -5.99 18.79
CA ILE A 106 -6.33 -4.72 19.44
C ILE A 106 -7.29 -4.50 20.62
N ALA A 107 -8.58 -4.78 20.46
CA ALA A 107 -9.55 -4.66 21.54
C ALA A 107 -9.22 -5.56 22.73
N GLU A 108 -8.74 -6.79 22.50
CA GLU A 108 -8.26 -7.69 23.56
C GLU A 108 -7.10 -7.09 24.35
N MET A 109 -6.10 -6.51 23.67
CA MET A 109 -4.97 -5.83 24.34
C MET A 109 -5.43 -4.63 25.18
N LEU A 110 -6.37 -3.84 24.65
CA LEU A 110 -6.93 -2.71 25.37
C LEU A 110 -7.75 -3.15 26.60
N ALA A 111 -8.55 -4.22 26.46
CA ALA A 111 -9.29 -4.80 27.57
C ALA A 111 -8.36 -5.35 28.66
N ALA A 112 -7.14 -5.75 28.31
CA ALA A 112 -6.09 -6.13 29.26
C ALA A 112 -5.41 -4.94 29.98
N GLY A 113 -5.97 -3.72 29.88
CA GLY A 113 -5.49 -2.53 30.57
C GLY A 113 -4.31 -1.85 29.90
N LYS A 114 -4.07 -2.16 28.63
CA LYS A 114 -3.02 -1.52 27.84
C LYS A 114 -3.54 -0.31 27.07
N ALA A 115 -2.63 0.56 26.64
CA ALA A 115 -2.92 1.73 25.83
C ALA A 115 -2.13 1.74 24.52
N ILE A 116 -2.72 2.26 23.45
CA ILE A 116 -2.05 2.47 22.16
C ILE A 116 -1.06 3.63 22.30
N GLU A 117 0.22 3.36 22.02
CA GLU A 117 1.27 4.37 21.96
C GLU A 117 1.55 4.80 20.52
N LYS A 118 1.73 3.82 19.62
CA LYS A 118 2.05 4.06 18.21
C LYS A 118 1.47 2.97 17.33
N VAL A 119 1.01 3.33 16.14
CA VAL A 119 0.61 2.39 15.08
C VAL A 119 1.44 2.67 13.84
N GLU A 120 2.08 1.64 13.28
CA GLU A 120 2.84 1.77 12.04
C GLU A 120 2.38 0.76 10.99
N LEU A 121 2.09 1.26 9.79
CA LEU A 121 1.94 0.45 8.59
C LEU A 121 3.32 0.27 7.96
N VAL A 122 3.82 -0.97 7.96
CA VAL A 122 5.12 -1.33 7.38
C VAL A 122 4.92 -1.76 5.93
N LEU A 123 5.51 -1.00 5.01
CA LEU A 123 5.45 -1.18 3.57
C LEU A 123 6.77 -1.80 3.07
N PRO A 124 6.81 -3.10 2.71
CA PRO A 124 8.02 -3.70 2.16
C PRO A 124 8.27 -3.19 0.74
N TYR A 125 9.51 -2.80 0.49
CA TYR A 125 10.00 -2.52 -0.85
C TYR A 125 10.29 -3.83 -1.59
N LEU A 126 9.65 -4.02 -2.74
CA LEU A 126 9.82 -5.21 -3.57
C LEU A 126 10.75 -4.95 -4.76
N ASP A 127 10.48 -3.89 -5.52
CA ASP A 127 11.30 -3.39 -6.64
C ASP A 127 10.83 -1.96 -6.99
N GLU A 128 11.57 -1.28 -7.88
CA GLU A 128 11.06 -0.12 -8.60
C GLU A 128 10.56 -0.53 -9.99
N GLU A 129 9.33 -0.22 -10.35
CA GLU A 129 8.85 -0.33 -11.73
C GLU A 129 9.38 0.87 -12.54
N LEU A 130 10.44 0.66 -13.32
CA LEU A 130 11.04 1.72 -14.14
C LEU A 130 10.45 1.79 -15.54
N TRP A 131 10.17 0.64 -16.15
CA TRP A 131 9.69 0.55 -17.53
C TRP A 131 8.26 0.00 -17.55
N PRO A 132 7.32 0.65 -18.26
CA PRO A 132 5.92 0.24 -18.23
C PRO A 132 5.64 -1.00 -19.08
N THR A 133 4.45 -1.55 -18.89
CA THR A 133 3.92 -2.61 -19.73
C THR A 133 3.94 -2.18 -21.20
N GLY A 134 4.72 -2.87 -22.03
CA GLY A 134 4.76 -2.66 -23.48
C GLY A 134 5.88 -1.78 -24.04
N SER A 135 6.79 -1.23 -23.23
CA SER A 135 7.89 -0.41 -23.76
C SER A 135 9.05 -1.27 -24.30
N GLY A 136 8.85 -1.81 -25.50
CA GLY A 136 9.93 -2.15 -26.43
C GLY A 136 10.44 -0.95 -27.24
N GLY A 137 10.24 0.29 -26.75
CA GLY A 137 10.61 1.51 -27.45
C GLY A 137 9.72 2.71 -27.12
N ALA A 138 10.10 3.87 -27.66
CA ALA A 138 9.56 5.21 -27.36
C ALA A 138 8.12 5.48 -27.80
N ASP A 139 7.54 4.66 -28.67
CA ASP A 139 6.49 5.13 -29.59
C ASP A 139 5.16 4.36 -29.59
N TYR A 140 4.84 3.59 -28.56
CA TYR A 140 3.51 2.98 -28.50
C TYR A 140 2.75 3.39 -27.22
N PRO A 141 1.55 3.98 -27.33
CA PRO A 141 0.62 3.90 -26.22
C PRO A 141 0.39 2.39 -26.00
N CYS A 142 0.82 1.87 -24.86
CA CYS A 142 0.43 0.52 -24.48
C CYS A 142 -1.10 0.46 -24.42
N ALA A 143 -1.67 -0.74 -24.54
CA ALA A 143 -3.12 -0.92 -24.40
C ALA A 143 -3.64 -0.37 -23.05
N ASP A 144 -2.76 -0.28 -22.06
CA ASP A 144 -3.03 0.26 -20.73
C ASP A 144 -3.10 1.79 -20.73
N GLY A 145 -2.58 2.49 -21.74
CA GLY A 145 -2.65 3.95 -21.89
C GLY A 145 -1.50 4.72 -21.22
N TYR A 146 -0.54 4.01 -20.60
CA TYR A 146 0.65 4.61 -20.01
C TYR A 146 1.75 4.83 -21.04
N ARG A 147 2.15 6.09 -21.25
CA ARG A 147 3.36 6.38 -22.02
C ARG A 147 4.56 6.43 -21.07
N TYR A 148 5.58 5.63 -21.37
CA TYR A 148 6.88 5.81 -20.73
C TYR A 148 7.37 7.23 -21.02
N ARG A 149 7.74 7.97 -19.96
CA ARG A 149 8.25 9.34 -20.12
C ARG A 149 9.71 9.27 -20.55
N MET A 150 9.93 9.41 -21.86
CA MET A 150 11.28 9.49 -22.46
C MET A 150 11.78 10.93 -22.68
N ASN A 151 10.97 11.94 -22.36
CA ASN A 151 11.40 13.33 -22.47
C ASN A 151 12.43 13.68 -21.37
N TRP A 152 13.19 14.76 -21.57
CA TRP A 152 13.98 15.40 -20.51
C TRP A 152 15.03 14.50 -19.83
N ASP A 153 15.69 13.62 -20.61
CA ASP A 153 16.71 12.68 -20.12
C ASP A 153 16.25 11.76 -18.96
N CYS A 154 14.94 11.63 -18.72
CA CYS A 154 14.36 10.83 -17.62
C CYS A 154 14.93 9.40 -17.58
N ASP A 155 14.96 8.70 -18.72
CA ASP A 155 15.47 7.32 -18.82
C ASP A 155 16.96 7.24 -18.44
N LYS A 156 17.78 8.18 -18.89
CA LYS A 156 19.21 8.25 -18.55
C LYS A 156 19.41 8.43 -17.04
N LEU A 157 18.62 9.30 -16.41
CA LEU A 157 18.70 9.53 -14.97
C LEU A 157 18.20 8.33 -14.18
N TYR A 158 17.10 7.68 -14.56
CA TYR A 158 16.63 6.44 -13.91
C TYR A 158 17.63 5.30 -14.02
N ARG A 159 18.38 5.21 -15.13
CA ARG A 159 19.47 4.24 -15.28
C ARG A 159 20.65 4.55 -14.35
N ALA A 160 21.02 5.82 -14.24
CA ALA A 160 22.15 6.26 -13.42
C ALA A 160 21.84 6.28 -11.91
N GLN A 161 20.59 6.56 -11.53
CA GLN A 161 20.17 6.82 -10.17
C GLN A 161 18.87 6.07 -9.88
N ARG A 162 18.87 5.24 -8.82
CA ARG A 162 17.67 4.52 -8.42
C ARG A 162 16.64 5.49 -7.85
N PRO A 163 15.34 5.26 -8.11
CA PRO A 163 14.28 6.08 -7.54
C PRO A 163 14.19 5.99 -6.02
N ASN A 164 13.68 7.06 -5.41
CA ASN A 164 13.41 7.15 -3.97
C ASN A 164 11.90 7.34 -3.86
N TRP A 165 11.16 6.26 -4.05
CA TRP A 165 9.71 6.31 -4.04
C TRP A 165 9.20 6.61 -2.65
N HIS A 166 8.14 7.40 -2.60
CA HIS A 166 7.42 7.73 -1.38
C HIS A 166 5.98 7.29 -1.52
N ALA A 167 5.48 6.60 -0.49
CA ALA A 167 4.10 6.21 -0.36
C ALA A 167 3.34 7.25 0.45
N ILE A 168 2.12 7.55 0.02
CA ILE A 168 1.10 8.23 0.82
C ILE A 168 -0.12 7.32 0.90
N ALA A 169 -0.80 7.33 2.04
CA ALA A 169 -1.96 6.48 2.26
C ALA A 169 -3.15 7.27 2.79
N TRP A 170 -4.36 6.79 2.51
CA TRP A 170 -5.57 7.28 3.14
C TRP A 170 -6.36 6.11 3.71
N LEU A 171 -6.92 6.30 4.90
CA LEU A 171 -7.88 5.35 5.44
C LEU A 171 -9.15 5.37 4.57
N LEU A 172 -9.66 4.18 4.25
CA LEU A 172 -10.88 3.99 3.47
C LEU A 172 -12.11 4.00 4.37
N ARG A 173 -13.25 4.35 3.79
CA ARG A 173 -14.57 4.37 4.46
C ARG A 173 -15.44 3.19 4.07
N LYS A 174 -15.09 2.45 3.01
CA LYS A 174 -15.86 1.32 2.52
C LYS A 174 -15.09 0.01 2.70
N PRO A 175 -15.76 -1.05 3.16
CA PRO A 175 -15.14 -2.36 3.25
C PRO A 175 -14.92 -2.94 1.86
N TRP A 176 -13.93 -3.81 1.76
CA TRP A 176 -13.62 -4.59 0.58
C TRP A 176 -13.02 -5.93 1.00
N LEU A 177 -12.77 -6.84 0.06
CA LEU A 177 -12.05 -8.09 0.33
C LEU A 177 -11.05 -8.41 -0.78
N ALA A 178 -9.94 -9.07 -0.44
CA ALA A 178 -9.02 -9.60 -1.42
C ALA A 178 -9.61 -10.87 -2.05
N ASP A 179 -10.36 -10.72 -3.14
CA ASP A 179 -11.01 -11.82 -3.87
C ASP A 179 -10.99 -11.57 -5.37
N ALA A 180 -10.82 -12.63 -6.16
CA ALA A 180 -10.69 -12.54 -7.61
C ALA A 180 -12.01 -12.19 -8.34
N THR A 181 -13.16 -12.35 -7.68
CA THR A 181 -14.49 -12.10 -8.26
C THR A 181 -15.14 -10.88 -7.64
N LEU A 182 -15.13 -10.79 -6.31
CA LEU A 182 -15.81 -9.78 -5.50
C LEU A 182 -14.87 -8.67 -5.03
N GLY A 183 -13.57 -8.78 -5.28
CA GLY A 183 -12.60 -7.79 -4.84
C GLY A 183 -12.81 -6.41 -5.45
N PRO A 184 -12.07 -5.41 -4.96
CA PRO A 184 -12.22 -4.05 -5.41
C PRO A 184 -11.77 -3.91 -6.88
N THR A 185 -12.47 -3.06 -7.60
CA THR A 185 -12.09 -2.56 -8.93
C THR A 185 -11.83 -1.06 -8.83
N PHE A 186 -11.43 -0.42 -9.93
CA PHE A 186 -11.27 1.04 -9.93
C PHE A 186 -12.58 1.78 -9.68
N ASN A 187 -13.74 1.14 -9.89
CA ASN A 187 -15.06 1.73 -9.74
C ASN A 187 -15.83 1.23 -8.52
N ALA A 188 -15.41 0.12 -7.90
CA ALA A 188 -16.15 -0.51 -6.81
C ALA A 188 -15.24 -1.02 -5.69
N ALA A 189 -15.69 -0.86 -4.45
CA ALA A 189 -15.08 -1.49 -3.26
C ALA A 189 -15.37 -2.99 -3.21
N VAL A 190 -16.57 -3.37 -3.65
CA VAL A 190 -16.97 -4.76 -3.85
C VAL A 190 -17.57 -4.86 -5.24
N ASN A 191 -16.92 -5.63 -6.12
CA ASN A 191 -17.33 -5.75 -7.51
C ASN A 191 -18.81 -6.18 -7.62
N GLY A 192 -19.59 -5.42 -8.39
CA GLY A 192 -21.02 -5.66 -8.60
C GLY A 192 -21.95 -5.29 -7.43
N ALA A 193 -21.43 -4.80 -6.30
CA ALA A 193 -22.26 -4.55 -5.10
C ALA A 193 -22.05 -3.18 -4.45
N ILE A 194 -20.81 -2.73 -4.24
CA ILE A 194 -20.51 -1.49 -3.51
C ILE A 194 -19.61 -0.62 -4.38
N CYS A 195 -20.18 0.43 -4.98
CA CYS A 195 -19.42 1.37 -5.80
C CYS A 195 -18.64 2.37 -4.94
N TRP A 196 -17.46 2.78 -5.43
CA TRP A 196 -16.86 4.03 -5.00
C TRP A 196 -17.73 5.20 -5.48
N LYS A 197 -17.74 6.30 -4.73
CA LYS A 197 -18.40 7.53 -5.15
C LYS A 197 -17.62 8.19 -6.28
N ARG A 198 -16.30 8.17 -6.21
CA ARG A 198 -15.39 8.56 -7.30
C ARG A 198 -14.39 7.46 -7.57
N PHE A 199 -13.99 7.35 -8.83
CA PHE A 199 -13.01 6.35 -9.27
C PHE A 199 -11.73 6.39 -8.42
N GLY A 200 -11.15 5.21 -8.18
CA GLY A 200 -9.95 5.06 -7.38
C GLY A 200 -10.15 5.42 -5.90
N ALA A 201 -11.36 5.21 -5.37
CA ALA A 201 -11.72 5.57 -3.99
C ALA A 201 -11.36 7.02 -3.61
N SER A 202 -11.47 7.96 -4.56
CA SER A 202 -10.87 9.30 -4.43
C SER A 202 -11.76 10.32 -3.73
N ASP A 203 -13.04 10.04 -3.49
CA ASP A 203 -13.95 10.94 -2.82
C ASP A 203 -13.65 11.03 -1.31
N THR A 204 -13.38 12.24 -0.82
CA THR A 204 -12.96 12.47 0.58
C THR A 204 -14.12 12.49 1.57
N ALA A 205 -15.37 12.48 1.09
CA ALA A 205 -16.55 12.43 1.93
C ALA A 205 -17.05 10.98 2.08
N GLU A 206 -17.04 10.21 1.00
CA GLU A 206 -17.69 8.89 0.95
C GLU A 206 -16.75 7.69 0.78
N ASP A 207 -15.57 7.86 0.19
CA ASP A 207 -14.69 6.73 -0.16
C ASP A 207 -13.48 6.62 0.77
N ARG A 208 -12.84 7.74 1.09
CA ARG A 208 -11.67 7.82 1.97
C ARG A 208 -11.75 9.03 2.89
N PHE A 209 -10.96 9.03 3.96
CA PHE A 209 -10.79 10.22 4.79
C PHE A 209 -9.88 11.24 4.09
N PRO A 210 -10.07 12.56 4.30
CA PRO A 210 -9.30 13.59 3.60
C PRO A 210 -7.83 13.64 4.02
N THR A 211 -7.54 13.41 5.30
CA THR A 211 -6.19 13.49 5.86
C THR A 211 -5.35 12.29 5.40
N PRO A 212 -4.25 12.51 4.65
CA PRO A 212 -3.32 11.45 4.31
C PRO A 212 -2.40 11.08 5.48
N PHE A 213 -1.82 9.89 5.40
CA PHE A 213 -0.65 9.46 6.16
C PHE A 213 0.58 9.49 5.26
N GLY A 214 1.76 9.70 5.88
CA GLY A 214 3.02 9.86 5.17
C GLY A 214 3.32 11.33 4.80
N PRO A 215 4.21 11.56 3.83
CA PRO A 215 4.87 10.56 3.01
C PRO A 215 5.81 9.63 3.77
N THR A 216 6.05 8.45 3.21
CA THR A 216 6.99 7.46 3.75
C THR A 216 7.80 6.88 2.62
N GLU A 217 9.13 6.95 2.72
CA GLU A 217 10.00 6.35 1.72
C GLU A 217 9.84 4.82 1.70
N VAL A 218 9.66 4.27 0.50
CA VAL A 218 9.63 2.82 0.23
C VAL A 218 10.52 2.60 -1.00
N SER A 219 11.80 2.36 -0.75
CA SER A 219 12.80 2.33 -1.83
C SER A 219 13.89 1.31 -1.53
N SER A 220 14.79 1.09 -2.47
CA SER A 220 15.99 0.29 -2.22
C SER A 220 16.90 0.83 -1.11
N TYR A 221 16.78 2.12 -0.77
CA TYR A 221 17.52 2.78 0.30
C TYR A 221 16.79 2.66 1.65
N GLN A 222 15.45 2.60 1.62
CA GLN A 222 14.58 2.38 2.78
C GLN A 222 13.63 1.21 2.49
N PRO A 223 14.09 -0.04 2.63
CA PRO A 223 13.34 -1.21 2.17
C PRO A 223 12.14 -1.58 3.06
N ASP A 224 12.13 -1.07 4.29
CA ASP A 224 11.02 -1.22 5.24
C ASP A 224 10.46 0.18 5.53
N GLY A 225 9.54 0.65 4.69
CA GLY A 225 8.90 1.95 4.88
C GLY A 225 7.93 1.89 6.05
N ARG A 226 8.21 2.62 7.14
CA ARG A 226 7.37 2.61 8.35
C ARG A 226 6.51 3.88 8.39
N MET A 227 5.26 3.75 7.95
CA MET A 227 4.32 4.85 7.92
C MET A 227 3.59 4.93 9.26
N ASP A 228 3.69 6.07 9.95
CA ASP A 228 2.93 6.33 11.17
C ASP A 228 1.45 6.52 10.82
N VAL A 229 0.60 5.63 11.34
CA VAL A 229 -0.85 5.64 11.17
C VAL A 229 -1.57 5.71 12.51
N THR A 230 -0.90 6.19 13.56
CA THR A 230 -1.43 6.25 14.94
C THR A 230 -2.77 6.98 15.00
N ALA A 231 -2.90 8.07 14.24
CA ALA A 231 -4.13 8.86 14.19
C ALA A 231 -5.35 8.05 13.75
N ALA A 232 -5.19 6.98 12.95
CA ALA A 232 -6.29 6.11 12.53
C ALA A 232 -7.05 5.49 13.72
N LEU A 233 -6.40 5.33 14.89
CA LEU A 233 -7.00 4.78 16.10
C LEU A 233 -7.20 5.81 17.23
N THR A 234 -6.56 6.97 17.16
CA THR A 234 -6.61 7.99 18.22
C THR A 234 -7.44 9.22 17.88
N ASP A 235 -7.55 9.59 16.60
CA ASP A 235 -8.28 10.79 16.17
C ASP A 235 -9.75 10.46 15.84
N ALA A 236 -10.68 11.21 16.46
CA ALA A 236 -12.11 11.06 16.28
C ALA A 236 -12.59 11.34 14.84
N VAL A 237 -11.78 12.02 14.02
CA VAL A 237 -12.09 12.22 12.59
C VAL A 237 -12.24 10.89 11.84
N PHE A 238 -11.56 9.82 12.29
CA PHE A 238 -11.59 8.49 11.66
C PHE A 238 -12.70 7.58 12.20
N GLY A 239 -13.48 8.04 13.18
CA GLY A 239 -14.57 7.28 13.79
C GLY A 239 -14.92 7.86 15.16
N ALA A 240 -16.22 8.00 15.44
CA ALA A 240 -16.71 8.66 16.65
C ALA A 240 -16.26 7.93 17.92
N THR A 241 -16.27 6.61 17.89
CA THR A 241 -15.79 5.77 18.99
C THR A 241 -14.52 5.01 18.60
N LEU A 242 -13.79 4.53 19.61
CA LEU A 242 -12.66 3.63 19.38
C LEU A 242 -13.08 2.36 18.63
N ALA A 243 -14.26 1.82 18.94
CA ALA A 243 -14.80 0.66 18.24
C ALA A 243 -14.99 0.94 16.74
N ASP A 244 -15.52 2.12 16.38
CA ASP A 244 -15.69 2.52 14.98
C ASP A 244 -14.34 2.60 14.26
N ARG A 245 -13.32 3.17 14.92
CA ARG A 245 -11.96 3.29 14.37
C ARG A 245 -11.30 1.93 14.16
N LEU A 246 -11.46 1.02 15.12
CA LEU A 246 -10.97 -0.37 15.01
C LEU A 246 -11.63 -1.10 13.85
N ARG A 247 -12.96 -0.98 13.68
CA ARG A 247 -13.68 -1.57 12.54
C ARG A 247 -13.28 -0.94 11.22
N THR A 248 -13.13 0.37 11.17
CA THR A 248 -12.70 1.08 9.95
C THR A 248 -11.32 0.59 9.50
N LEU A 249 -10.35 0.49 10.41
CA LEU A 249 -9.02 -0.06 10.13
C LEU A 249 -9.07 -1.52 9.64
N ALA A 250 -9.81 -2.38 10.32
CA ALA A 250 -9.84 -3.81 10.02
C ALA A 250 -10.61 -4.14 8.73
N ASP A 251 -11.75 -3.49 8.52
CA ASP A 251 -12.67 -3.81 7.43
C ASP A 251 -12.36 -3.05 6.14
N CYS A 252 -11.95 -1.78 6.27
CA CYS A 252 -11.74 -0.87 5.15
C CYS A 252 -10.25 -0.68 4.85
N GLY A 253 -9.40 -0.57 5.87
CA GLY A 253 -7.96 -0.42 5.68
C GLY A 253 -7.57 0.85 4.90
N PHE A 254 -6.51 0.78 4.12
CA PHE A 254 -5.90 1.92 3.43
C PHE A 254 -5.88 1.74 1.92
N VAL A 255 -5.96 2.86 1.20
CA VAL A 255 -5.48 2.98 -0.18
C VAL A 255 -4.11 3.66 -0.16
N VAL A 256 -3.13 3.05 -0.81
CA VAL A 256 -1.73 3.48 -0.91
C VAL A 256 -1.43 3.82 -2.35
N VAL A 257 -0.81 4.99 -2.55
CA VAL A 257 -0.34 5.45 -3.86
C VAL A 257 1.08 6.00 -3.73
N LYS A 258 1.78 6.09 -4.86
CA LYS A 258 3.06 6.76 -4.92
C LYS A 258 2.87 8.27 -5.01
N GLU A 259 3.71 9.03 -4.31
CA GLU A 259 3.76 10.48 -4.40
C GLU A 259 4.80 10.95 -5.43
N GLU A 260 4.35 11.57 -6.52
CA GLU A 260 5.21 11.98 -7.65
C GLU A 260 6.13 13.17 -7.34
N VAL A 261 5.90 13.92 -6.27
CA VAL A 261 6.69 15.13 -5.98
C VAL A 261 8.18 14.81 -5.87
N TYR A 262 8.52 13.62 -5.36
CA TYR A 262 9.91 13.15 -5.24
C TYR A 262 10.51 12.70 -6.57
N ASP A 263 9.69 12.38 -7.56
CA ASP A 263 10.13 12.07 -8.92
C ASP A 263 10.40 13.32 -9.74
N ALA A 264 10.06 14.51 -9.23
CA ALA A 264 10.34 15.77 -9.90
C ALA A 264 11.82 15.99 -10.24
N ARG A 265 12.71 15.36 -9.45
CA ARG A 265 14.17 15.39 -9.67
C ARG A 265 14.64 14.72 -10.97
N TYR A 266 13.78 13.92 -11.60
CA TYR A 266 14.07 13.25 -12.87
C TYR A 266 13.65 14.06 -14.10
N PHE A 267 13.02 15.23 -13.92
CA PHE A 267 12.74 16.15 -15.02
C PHE A 267 13.93 17.10 -15.23
N GLN A 268 14.73 16.88 -16.29
CA GLN A 268 15.85 17.75 -16.68
C GLN A 268 15.68 18.43 -18.04
#